data_AF-A0A812XXG5-F1
#
_entry.id   AF-A0A812XXG5-F1
#
_cell.length_a   1.000
_cell.length_b   1.000
_cell.length_c   1.000
_cell.angle_alpha   90.00
_cell.angle_beta   90.00
_cell.angle_gamma   90.00
#
_symmetry.space_group_name_H-M   'P 1'
#
loop_
_entity.id
_entity.type
_entity.pdbx_description
1 polymer ?
#
loop_
_entity_poly.entity_id
_entity_poly.type
_entity_poly.pdbx_seq_one_letter_code
_entity_poly.pdbx_strand_id
1 'polypeptide(L)'
;MQSLSPQEAVSVLYSHAFLRLWPSEHSEMSEELWQALEEQALSSPSQPPEQLLKLCHILFLAQRVDEASMPKVLNLLEKAAPQLLQRPSWRTSLRRRVLLLRSALRYLHREVYAQLPKDVKQIFRRAHRMEPEIPQTQRMVLFVSKLSHALTKLKIGHVAHAERGPFTFDIVERDRKIIYECNHFDRFYTSSTEKIASMCLQERIAKAMGYRVIQVPHWHWNKIKHKRQRIEYIRMSRYYALKDRRELAPRDAPVRDPAVNEFDYLGEYFYRKDMPSSHWSWFQPRYDASKRIPASTGLL
;
A
#
# COMPACT_ATOMS: atom_id res chain seq x y z
N MET A 1 25.90 2.54 23.25
CA MET A 1 25.38 2.73 21.87
C MET A 1 25.57 4.20 21.51
N GLN A 2 26.22 4.51 20.38
CA GLN A 2 26.26 5.88 19.89
C GLN A 2 24.81 6.37 19.70
N SER A 3 24.48 7.56 20.21
CA SER A 3 23.14 8.11 20.08
C SER A 3 22.86 8.39 18.60
N LEU A 4 21.91 7.66 18.01
CA LEU A 4 21.47 7.88 16.62
C LEU A 4 21.03 9.34 16.44
N SER A 5 21.35 9.95 15.30
CA SER A 5 20.77 11.25 14.96
C SER A 5 19.23 11.12 14.82
N PRO A 6 18.47 12.22 15.01
CA PRO A 6 17.01 12.19 14.85
C PRO A 6 16.57 11.68 13.46
N GLN A 7 17.35 11.97 12.41
CA GLN A 7 17.04 11.52 11.05
C GLN A 7 17.30 10.03 10.85
N GLU A 8 18.35 9.50 11.48
CA GLU A 8 18.62 8.06 11.49
C GLU A 8 17.53 7.32 12.27
N ALA A 9 17.12 7.83 13.43
CA ALA A 9 16.03 7.23 14.22
C ALA A 9 14.73 7.13 13.40
N VAL A 10 14.35 8.19 12.67
CA VAL A 10 13.19 8.16 11.76
C VAL A 10 13.38 7.18 10.60
N SER A 11 14.60 7.00 10.13
CA SER A 11 14.89 6.07 9.03
C SER A 11 14.84 4.63 9.50
N VAL A 12 15.34 4.32 10.70
CA VAL A 12 15.20 3.01 11.35
C VAL A 12 13.73 2.69 11.59
N LEU A 13 12.97 3.61 12.21
CA LEU A 13 11.53 3.46 12.41
C LEU A 13 10.78 3.20 11.09
N TYR A 14 11.15 3.93 10.02
CA TYR A 14 10.55 3.71 8.70
C TYR A 14 10.88 2.34 8.15
N SER A 15 12.12 1.87 8.26
CA SER A 15 12.51 0.54 7.80
C SER A 15 11.77 -0.56 8.55
N HIS A 16 11.65 -0.47 9.88
CA HIS A 16 10.89 -1.43 10.67
C HIS A 16 9.40 -1.41 10.32
N ALA A 17 8.78 -0.23 10.22
CA ALA A 17 7.39 -0.09 9.79
C ALA A 17 7.17 -0.62 8.37
N PHE A 18 8.12 -0.34 7.47
CA PHE A 18 8.03 -0.75 6.07
C PHE A 18 8.23 -2.25 5.91
N LEU A 19 9.11 -2.89 6.68
CA LEU A 19 9.34 -4.35 6.64
C LEU A 19 8.36 -5.14 7.50
N ARG A 20 7.47 -4.46 8.22
CA ARG A 20 6.52 -5.06 9.15
C ARG A 20 7.15 -5.80 10.32
N LEU A 21 8.34 -5.34 10.74
CA LEU A 21 9.10 -5.87 11.88
C LEU A 21 8.76 -5.12 13.17
N TRP A 22 7.49 -4.78 13.38
CA TRP A 22 7.02 -4.04 14.57
C TRP A 22 6.38 -4.99 15.59
N PRO A 23 6.32 -4.59 16.88
CA PRO A 23 5.94 -5.45 17.99
C PRO A 23 4.61 -6.15 17.69
N SER A 24 4.73 -7.43 17.43
CA SER A 24 3.71 -8.45 17.31
C SER A 24 4.35 -9.69 17.93
N GLU A 25 3.60 -10.76 18.19
CA GLU A 25 4.12 -11.97 18.85
C GLU A 25 5.36 -12.59 18.15
N HIS A 26 5.74 -12.10 16.96
CA HIS A 26 6.87 -12.54 16.15
C HIS A 26 7.88 -11.44 15.78
N SER A 27 7.83 -10.25 16.38
CA SER A 27 8.76 -9.14 16.08
C SER A 27 9.88 -9.02 17.12
N GLU A 28 11.12 -8.91 16.62
CA GLU A 28 12.33 -8.71 17.42
C GLU A 28 12.44 -7.31 18.05
N MET A 29 11.70 -6.32 17.53
CA MET A 29 11.72 -4.97 18.10
C MET A 29 10.80 -4.89 19.32
N SER A 30 11.37 -4.56 20.48
CA SER A 30 10.59 -4.33 21.69
C SER A 30 9.84 -2.99 21.64
N GLU A 31 8.76 -2.90 22.41
CA GLU A 31 8.01 -1.65 22.60
C GLU A 31 8.90 -0.54 23.19
N GLU A 32 9.84 -0.87 24.08
CA GLU A 32 10.76 0.12 24.65
C GLU A 32 11.70 0.69 23.57
N LEU A 33 12.21 -0.16 22.67
CA LEU A 33 13.07 0.29 21.58
C LEU A 33 12.32 1.20 20.61
N TRP A 34 11.06 0.89 20.29
CA TRP A 34 10.24 1.76 19.44
C TRP A 34 10.04 3.13 20.08
N GLN A 35 9.67 3.17 21.37
CA GLN A 35 9.48 4.41 22.11
C GLN A 35 10.77 5.24 22.17
N ALA A 36 11.91 4.62 22.48
CA ALA A 36 13.21 5.27 22.51
C ALA A 36 13.58 5.88 21.14
N LEU A 37 13.31 5.17 20.04
CA LEU A 37 13.54 5.70 18.70
C LEU A 37 12.61 6.87 18.36
N GLU A 38 11.36 6.83 18.80
CA GLU A 38 10.42 7.94 18.61
C GLU A 38 10.82 9.18 19.40
N GLU A 39 11.26 9.01 20.65
CA GLU A 39 11.79 10.09 21.48
C GLU A 39 13.06 10.68 20.85
N GLN A 40 13.98 9.83 20.39
CA GLN A 40 15.18 10.28 19.70
C GLN A 40 14.86 11.01 18.39
N ALA A 41 13.88 10.52 17.63
CA ALA A 41 13.37 11.19 16.42
C ALA A 41 12.76 12.57 16.72
N LEU A 42 12.26 12.78 17.94
CA LEU A 42 11.64 14.02 18.42
C LEU A 42 12.55 14.85 19.35
N SER A 43 13.82 14.47 19.51
CA SER A 43 14.76 15.16 20.40
C SER A 43 15.24 16.52 19.88
N SER A 44 15.14 16.76 18.57
CA SER A 44 15.59 18.02 17.97
C SER A 44 14.62 19.18 18.31
N PRO A 45 15.11 20.35 18.74
CA PRO A 45 14.26 21.50 19.08
C PRO A 45 13.61 22.16 17.86
N SER A 46 14.20 22.01 16.66
CA SER A 46 13.66 22.55 15.41
C SER A 46 13.46 21.42 14.41
N GLN A 47 12.29 20.78 14.47
CA GLN A 47 11.96 19.66 13.61
C GLN A 47 11.39 20.15 12.27
N PRO A 48 12.00 19.75 11.14
CA PRO A 48 11.44 20.08 9.84
C PRO A 48 10.08 19.38 9.66
N PRO A 49 9.12 20.03 8.98
CA PRO A 49 7.78 19.47 8.80
C PRO A 49 7.80 18.15 8.01
N GLU A 50 8.79 17.95 7.14
CA GLU A 50 9.00 16.67 6.44
C GLU A 50 9.19 15.49 7.39
N GLN A 51 9.94 15.70 8.46
CA GLN A 51 10.28 14.68 9.45
C GLN A 51 9.05 14.35 10.31
N LEU A 52 8.35 15.39 10.78
CA LEU A 52 7.08 15.26 11.51
C LEU A 52 6.05 14.47 10.70
N LEU A 53 5.83 14.84 9.43
CA LEU A 53 4.92 14.13 8.54
C LEU A 53 5.40 12.70 8.21
N LYS A 54 6.72 12.47 8.15
CA LYS A 54 7.28 11.13 7.95
C LYS A 54 6.97 10.24 9.16
N LEU A 55 7.08 10.76 10.38
CA LEU A 55 6.68 10.06 11.60
C LEU A 55 5.17 9.74 11.61
N CYS A 56 4.30 10.68 11.25
CA CYS A 56 2.87 10.38 11.08
C CYS A 56 2.65 9.23 10.10
N HIS A 57 3.34 9.25 8.95
CA HIS A 57 3.23 8.20 7.94
C HIS A 57 3.72 6.85 8.46
N ILE A 58 4.82 6.82 9.22
CA ILE A 58 5.35 5.61 9.87
C ILE A 58 4.31 5.00 10.80
N LEU A 59 3.66 5.81 11.64
CA LEU A 59 2.62 5.34 12.55
C LEU A 59 1.46 4.67 11.80
N PHE A 60 1.00 5.28 10.70
CA PHE A 60 -0.03 4.68 9.85
C PHE A 60 0.43 3.39 9.15
N LEU A 61 1.69 3.34 8.70
CA LEU A 61 2.27 2.14 8.06
C LEU A 61 2.34 0.98 9.05
N ALA A 62 2.83 1.24 10.27
CA ALA A 62 2.97 0.27 11.35
C ALA A 62 1.64 -0.12 12.02
N GLN A 63 0.50 0.42 11.54
CA GLN A 63 -0.82 0.24 12.15
C GLN A 63 -0.90 0.64 13.64
N ARG A 64 -0.02 1.56 14.07
CA ARG A 64 0.04 2.06 15.44
C ARG A 64 -0.77 3.34 15.63
N VAL A 65 -1.88 3.45 14.90
CA VAL A 65 -2.80 4.59 15.01
C VAL A 65 -4.10 4.06 15.56
N ASP A 66 -4.12 3.90 16.86
CA ASP A 66 -5.27 3.56 17.69
C ASP A 66 -5.76 4.82 18.45
N GLU A 67 -6.78 4.66 19.29
CA GLU A 67 -7.34 5.78 20.06
C GLU A 67 -6.30 6.39 21.02
N ALA A 68 -5.40 5.58 21.59
CA ALA A 68 -4.38 6.01 22.54
C ALA A 68 -3.24 6.82 21.87
N SER A 69 -2.83 6.44 20.66
CA SER A 69 -1.74 7.09 19.92
C SER A 69 -2.21 8.23 19.01
N MET A 70 -3.51 8.36 18.75
CA MET A 70 -4.05 9.44 17.91
C MET A 70 -3.65 10.85 18.36
N PRO A 71 -3.67 11.21 19.66
CA PRO A 71 -3.24 12.54 20.12
C PRO A 71 -1.81 12.88 19.69
N LYS A 72 -0.92 11.87 19.61
CA LYS A 72 0.45 12.05 19.12
C LYS A 72 0.47 12.44 17.64
N VAL A 73 -0.33 11.75 16.80
CA VAL A 73 -0.46 12.09 15.37
C VAL A 73 -0.95 13.53 15.20
N LEU A 74 -1.93 13.96 16.00
CA LEU A 74 -2.47 15.31 15.96
C LEU A 74 -1.43 16.36 16.34
N ASN A 75 -0.69 16.14 17.43
CA ASN A 75 0.38 17.04 17.88
C ASN A 75 1.46 17.22 16.79
N LEU A 76 1.88 16.13 16.13
CA LEU A 76 2.85 16.18 15.04
C LEU A 76 2.33 17.00 13.85
N LEU A 77 1.05 16.86 13.49
CA LEU A 77 0.42 17.62 12.42
C LEU A 77 0.27 19.10 12.76
N GLU A 78 -0.09 19.42 14.00
CA GLU A 78 -0.21 20.78 14.51
C GLU A 78 1.14 21.50 14.50
N LYS A 79 2.23 20.82 14.91
CA LYS A 79 3.59 21.38 14.82
C LYS A 79 4.06 21.58 13.37
N ALA A 80 3.65 20.70 12.45
CA ALA A 80 4.03 20.78 11.05
C ALA A 80 3.25 21.84 10.26
N ALA A 81 1.98 22.08 10.60
CA ALA A 81 1.07 22.89 9.78
C ALA A 81 1.51 24.36 9.62
N PRO A 82 1.87 25.12 10.67
CA PRO A 82 2.31 26.51 10.53
C PRO A 82 3.53 26.65 9.62
N GLN A 83 4.52 25.76 9.77
CA GLN A 83 5.73 25.74 8.96
C GLN A 83 5.42 25.48 7.47
N LEU A 84 4.45 24.61 7.18
CA LEU A 84 4.03 24.31 5.81
C LEU A 84 3.18 25.41 5.17
N LEU A 85 2.38 26.12 5.98
CA LEU A 85 1.59 27.26 5.51
C LEU A 85 2.48 28.42 5.06
N GLN A 86 3.58 28.67 5.78
CA GLN A 86 4.54 29.72 5.43
C GLN A 86 5.35 29.40 4.15
N ARG A 87 5.47 28.14 3.75
CA ARG A 87 6.23 27.76 2.56
C ARG A 87 5.45 28.04 1.26
N PRO A 88 6.04 28.66 0.23
CA PRO A 88 5.34 29.01 -1.01
C PRO A 88 5.09 27.80 -1.94
N SER A 89 6.03 26.87 -2.02
CA SER A 89 5.98 25.69 -2.90
C SER A 89 6.33 24.42 -2.16
N TRP A 90 5.72 23.30 -2.53
CA TRP A 90 5.99 21.99 -1.92
C TRP A 90 6.53 21.02 -2.97
N ARG A 91 7.52 20.22 -2.58
CA ARG A 91 7.99 19.09 -3.38
C ARG A 91 6.86 18.07 -3.57
N THR A 92 6.87 17.35 -4.70
CA THR A 92 5.87 16.32 -5.04
C THR A 92 5.74 15.26 -3.95
N SER A 93 6.86 14.80 -3.40
CA SER A 93 6.90 13.80 -2.32
C SER A 93 6.24 14.29 -1.04
N LEU A 94 6.45 15.56 -0.68
CA LEU A 94 5.82 16.20 0.46
C LEU A 94 4.31 16.31 0.24
N ARG A 95 3.88 16.81 -0.92
CA ARG A 95 2.46 16.89 -1.29
C ARG A 95 1.78 15.52 -1.24
N ARG A 96 2.39 14.49 -1.84
CA ARG A 96 1.86 13.12 -1.81
C ARG A 96 1.71 12.60 -0.39
N ARG A 97 2.69 12.86 0.49
CA ARG A 97 2.60 12.47 1.91
C ARG A 97 1.47 13.19 2.64
N VAL A 98 1.30 14.49 2.43
CA VAL A 98 0.19 15.27 3.02
C VAL A 98 -1.17 14.75 2.52
N LEU A 99 -1.29 14.44 1.23
CA LEU A 99 -2.51 13.85 0.66
C LEU A 99 -2.78 12.43 1.19
N LEU A 100 -1.75 11.63 1.43
CA LEU A 100 -1.85 10.32 2.05
C LEU A 100 -2.37 10.43 3.48
N LEU A 101 -1.77 11.29 4.31
CA LEU A 101 -2.20 11.52 5.70
C LEU A 101 -3.63 12.08 5.76
N ARG A 102 -3.98 12.99 4.85
CA ARG A 102 -5.35 13.47 4.69
C ARG A 102 -6.32 12.33 4.42
N SER A 103 -6.01 11.45 3.45
CA SER A 103 -6.87 10.33 3.09
C SER A 103 -6.97 9.31 4.23
N ALA A 104 -5.85 9.00 4.90
CA ALA A 104 -5.81 8.11 6.05
C ALA A 104 -6.74 8.62 7.16
N LEU A 105 -6.57 9.87 7.60
CA LEU A 105 -7.44 10.45 8.63
C LEU A 105 -8.90 10.54 8.17
N ARG A 106 -9.16 11.01 6.95
CA ARG A 106 -10.53 11.21 6.46
C ARG A 106 -11.34 9.92 6.40
N TYR A 107 -10.71 8.81 6.02
CA TYR A 107 -11.41 7.55 5.75
C TYR A 107 -11.26 6.53 6.88
N LEU A 108 -10.09 6.46 7.54
CA LEU A 108 -9.86 5.53 8.66
C LEU A 108 -10.30 6.12 10.01
N HIS A 109 -10.20 7.44 10.20
CA HIS A 109 -10.49 8.12 11.48
C HIS A 109 -11.40 9.35 11.27
N ARG A 110 -12.59 9.11 10.71
CA ARG A 110 -13.53 10.16 10.27
C ARG A 110 -13.85 11.19 11.35
N GLU A 111 -14.11 10.75 12.57
CA GLU A 111 -14.46 11.61 13.70
C GLU A 111 -13.31 12.57 14.04
N VAL A 112 -12.09 12.03 14.10
CA VAL A 112 -10.87 12.83 14.33
C VAL A 112 -10.68 13.84 13.20
N TYR A 113 -10.86 13.43 11.95
CA TYR A 113 -10.74 14.32 10.79
C TYR A 113 -11.72 15.50 10.86
N ALA A 114 -12.95 15.26 11.32
CA ALA A 114 -13.96 16.30 11.48
C ALA A 114 -13.54 17.35 12.52
N GLN A 115 -12.81 16.94 13.55
CA GLN A 115 -12.37 17.79 14.66
C GLN A 115 -11.00 18.45 14.45
N LEU A 116 -10.30 18.17 13.34
CA LEU A 116 -8.96 18.74 13.11
C LEU A 116 -8.92 20.27 13.20
N PRO A 117 -7.82 20.84 13.71
CA PRO A 117 -7.58 22.29 13.72
C PRO A 117 -7.66 22.92 12.33
N LYS A 118 -7.99 24.21 12.30
CA LYS A 118 -8.15 24.98 11.06
C LYS A 118 -6.89 24.94 10.19
N ASP A 119 -5.72 25.09 10.79
CA ASP A 119 -4.43 25.11 10.10
C ASP A 119 -4.11 23.77 9.44
N VAL A 120 -4.35 22.66 10.16
CA VAL A 120 -4.19 21.30 9.62
C VAL A 120 -5.15 21.05 8.45
N LYS A 121 -6.41 21.48 8.59
CA LYS A 121 -7.38 21.42 7.47
C LYS A 121 -6.94 22.30 6.30
N GLN A 122 -6.32 23.45 6.56
CA GLN A 122 -5.85 24.35 5.52
C GLN A 122 -4.68 23.75 4.73
N ILE A 123 -3.69 23.13 5.38
CA ILE A 123 -2.62 22.42 4.66
C ILE A 123 -3.18 21.27 3.80
N PHE A 124 -4.17 20.52 4.30
CA PHE A 124 -4.81 19.45 3.55
C PHE A 124 -5.61 19.95 2.35
N ARG A 125 -6.32 21.07 2.49
CA ARG A 125 -7.02 21.73 1.39
C ARG A 125 -6.04 22.27 0.36
N ARG A 126 -4.95 22.90 0.80
CA ARG A 126 -3.89 23.41 -0.07
C ARG A 126 -3.28 22.28 -0.91
N ALA A 127 -2.85 21.19 -0.27
CA ALA A 127 -2.29 20.01 -0.94
C ALA A 127 -3.20 19.46 -2.04
N HIS A 128 -4.52 19.48 -1.79
CA HIS A 128 -5.53 18.96 -2.69
C HIS A 128 -5.82 19.86 -3.88
N ARG A 129 -5.68 21.19 -3.71
CA ARG A 129 -5.89 22.19 -4.75
C ARG A 129 -4.68 22.40 -5.64
N MET A 130 -3.48 22.02 -5.20
CA MET A 130 -2.30 22.02 -6.05
C MET A 130 -2.58 21.15 -7.28
N GLU A 131 -2.20 21.62 -8.46
CA GLU A 131 -2.38 20.88 -9.71
C GLU A 131 -1.61 19.56 -9.66
N PRO A 132 -2.21 18.42 -10.05
CA PRO A 132 -1.46 17.19 -10.26
C PRO A 132 -0.36 17.45 -11.27
N GLU A 133 0.87 17.03 -10.94
CA GLU A 133 1.91 16.98 -11.97
C GLU A 133 1.45 15.97 -13.01
N ILE A 134 1.32 16.40 -14.26
CA ILE A 134 0.95 15.53 -15.36
C ILE A 134 2.01 14.42 -15.40
N PRO A 135 1.67 13.16 -15.12
CA PRO A 135 2.64 12.08 -15.24
C PRO A 135 3.12 12.07 -16.68
N GLN A 136 4.44 12.16 -16.90
CA GLN A 136 5.02 11.82 -18.19
C GLN A 136 4.44 10.46 -18.59
N THR A 137 3.83 10.40 -19.78
CA THR A 137 2.98 9.32 -20.30
C THR A 137 3.39 7.96 -19.74
N GLN A 138 2.78 7.53 -18.63
CA GLN A 138 3.18 6.28 -18.01
C GLN A 138 2.76 5.17 -18.96
N ARG A 139 3.75 4.54 -19.59
CA ARG A 139 3.51 3.42 -20.49
C ARG A 139 2.78 2.35 -19.69
N MET A 140 1.55 2.07 -20.12
CA MET A 140 0.71 1.07 -19.45
C MET A 140 1.45 -0.27 -19.41
N VAL A 141 1.61 -0.82 -18.21
CA VAL A 141 2.24 -2.12 -18.02
C VAL A 141 1.41 -3.17 -18.76
N LEU A 142 2.06 -4.10 -19.44
CA LEU A 142 1.41 -5.12 -20.26
C LEU A 142 0.33 -5.92 -19.49
N PHE A 143 0.55 -6.12 -18.19
CA PHE A 143 -0.41 -6.77 -17.31
C PHE A 143 -1.73 -5.97 -17.21
N VAL A 144 -1.64 -4.68 -16.87
CA VAL A 144 -2.78 -3.75 -16.82
C VAL A 144 -3.49 -3.70 -18.18
N SER A 145 -2.74 -3.62 -19.27
CA SER A 145 -3.32 -3.63 -20.63
C SER A 145 -4.11 -4.89 -20.95
N LYS A 146 -3.57 -6.08 -20.61
CA LYS A 146 -4.26 -7.36 -20.81
C LYS A 146 -5.53 -7.46 -19.96
N LEU A 147 -5.49 -6.99 -18.72
CA LEU A 147 -6.66 -6.98 -17.84
C LEU A 147 -7.74 -6.01 -18.34
N SER A 148 -7.34 -4.80 -18.75
CA SER A 148 -8.22 -3.81 -19.38
C SER A 148 -8.92 -4.37 -20.63
N HIS A 149 -8.19 -5.13 -21.46
CA HIS A 149 -8.80 -5.81 -22.60
C HIS A 149 -9.86 -6.85 -22.18
N ALA A 150 -9.60 -7.64 -21.13
CA ALA A 150 -10.56 -8.60 -20.62
C ALA A 150 -11.84 -7.92 -20.10
N LEU A 151 -11.70 -6.80 -19.38
CA LEU A 151 -12.83 -5.99 -18.91
C LEU A 151 -13.63 -5.37 -20.06
N THR A 152 -12.95 -4.91 -21.11
CA THR A 152 -13.59 -4.42 -22.34
C THR A 152 -14.44 -5.51 -23.00
N LYS A 153 -13.92 -6.74 -23.09
CA LYS A 153 -14.68 -7.89 -23.63
C LYS A 153 -15.88 -8.27 -22.77
N LEU A 154 -15.82 -8.03 -21.46
CA LEU A 154 -16.94 -8.17 -20.53
C LEU A 154 -17.93 -7.00 -20.58
N LYS A 155 -17.71 -5.99 -21.43
CA LYS A 155 -18.49 -4.75 -21.51
C LYS A 155 -18.53 -3.99 -20.18
N ILE A 156 -17.45 -4.04 -19.41
CA ILE A 156 -17.31 -3.31 -18.14
C ILE A 156 -16.60 -1.99 -18.42
N GLY A 157 -17.29 -0.87 -18.19
CA GLY A 157 -16.70 0.46 -18.27
C GLY A 157 -15.65 0.67 -17.19
N HIS A 158 -14.42 1.01 -17.56
CA HIS A 158 -13.31 1.18 -16.62
C HIS A 158 -12.33 2.27 -17.05
N VAL A 159 -11.44 2.65 -16.15
CA VAL A 159 -10.33 3.59 -16.36
C VAL A 159 -9.06 2.96 -15.81
N ALA A 160 -8.05 2.80 -16.66
CA ALA A 160 -6.72 2.37 -16.25
C ALA A 160 -5.92 3.55 -15.66
N HIS A 161 -5.03 3.28 -14.71
CA HIS A 161 -4.21 4.28 -14.02
C HIS A 161 -5.06 5.44 -13.43
N ALA A 162 -6.23 5.10 -12.88
CA ALA A 162 -7.13 6.11 -12.35
C ALA A 162 -6.54 6.74 -11.08
N GLU A 163 -6.40 8.05 -11.11
CA GLU A 163 -5.93 8.81 -9.95
C GLU A 163 -7.11 9.13 -9.01
N ARG A 164 -6.88 8.86 -7.71
CA ARG A 164 -7.84 9.11 -6.63
C ARG A 164 -7.08 9.62 -5.42
N GLY A 165 -6.94 10.95 -5.34
CA GLY A 165 -6.17 11.59 -4.27
C GLY A 165 -4.67 11.30 -4.42
N PRO A 166 -3.98 10.74 -3.41
CA PRO A 166 -2.57 10.39 -3.50
C PRO A 166 -2.30 9.07 -4.26
N PHE A 167 -3.34 8.32 -4.62
CA PHE A 167 -3.20 6.97 -5.16
C PHE A 167 -3.43 6.95 -6.67
N THR A 168 -2.63 6.15 -7.36
CA THR A 168 -2.87 5.71 -8.73
C THR A 168 -3.24 4.24 -8.68
N PHE A 169 -4.49 3.92 -9.03
CA PHE A 169 -4.99 2.55 -9.07
C PHE A 169 -4.82 1.97 -10.47
N ASP A 170 -4.51 0.68 -10.56
CA ASP A 170 -4.24 0.04 -11.85
C ASP A 170 -5.45 0.10 -12.77
N ILE A 171 -6.62 -0.34 -12.31
CA ILE A 171 -7.89 -0.16 -13.02
C ILE A 171 -9.04 0.10 -12.04
N VAL A 172 -9.90 1.07 -12.35
CA VAL A 172 -11.11 1.39 -11.58
C VAL A 172 -12.34 1.27 -12.47
N GLU A 173 -13.36 0.57 -11.99
CA GLU A 173 -14.66 0.46 -12.65
C GLU A 173 -15.41 1.81 -12.59
N ARG A 174 -16.10 2.19 -13.67
CA ARG A 174 -16.81 3.48 -13.73
C ARG A 174 -18.10 3.47 -12.90
N ASP A 175 -18.86 2.39 -13.01
CA ASP A 175 -20.23 2.32 -12.48
C ASP A 175 -20.27 1.79 -11.04
N ARG A 176 -19.18 1.20 -10.57
CA ARG A 176 -19.10 0.57 -9.24
C ARG A 176 -17.79 0.96 -8.58
N LYS A 177 -17.80 1.03 -7.25
CA LYS A 177 -16.58 1.22 -6.45
C LYS A 177 -15.76 -0.08 -6.42
N ILE A 178 -15.25 -0.51 -7.56
CA ILE A 178 -14.37 -1.68 -7.70
C ILE A 178 -13.04 -1.22 -8.26
N ILE A 179 -11.97 -1.65 -7.61
CA ILE A 179 -10.59 -1.50 -8.05
C ILE A 179 -10.09 -2.89 -8.45
N TYR A 180 -9.42 -3.00 -9.58
CA TYR A 180 -8.64 -4.19 -9.92
C TYR A 180 -7.17 -3.85 -9.71
N GLU A 181 -6.52 -4.58 -8.82
CA GLU A 181 -5.12 -4.41 -8.48
C GLU A 181 -4.29 -5.50 -9.17
N CYS A 182 -3.41 -5.09 -10.07
CA CYS A 182 -2.49 -5.96 -10.77
C CYS A 182 -1.28 -6.18 -9.87
N ASN A 183 -1.36 -7.23 -9.04
CA ASN A 183 -0.34 -7.62 -8.09
C ASN A 183 0.90 -8.19 -8.80
N HIS A 184 1.77 -7.28 -9.22
CA HIS A 184 3.05 -7.56 -9.83
C HIS A 184 4.14 -7.75 -8.76
N PHE A 185 5.33 -8.23 -9.13
CA PHE A 185 6.35 -8.65 -8.17
C PHE A 185 6.85 -7.53 -7.24
N ASP A 186 6.76 -6.28 -7.68
CA ASP A 186 7.13 -5.07 -6.94
C ASP A 186 6.13 -4.68 -5.84
N ARG A 187 4.98 -5.37 -5.76
CA ARG A 187 3.97 -5.17 -4.72
C ARG A 187 4.20 -6.03 -3.48
N PHE A 188 5.16 -6.95 -3.53
CA PHE A 188 5.44 -7.93 -2.48
C PHE A 188 6.87 -7.76 -1.94
N TYR A 189 7.12 -8.25 -0.72
CA TYR A 189 8.51 -8.34 -0.25
C TYR A 189 9.27 -9.37 -1.09
N THR A 190 10.58 -9.13 -1.23
CA THR A 190 11.49 -10.09 -1.85
C THR A 190 11.36 -11.41 -1.11
N SER A 191 11.15 -12.49 -1.87
CA SER A 191 11.00 -13.84 -1.30
C SER A 191 9.81 -14.01 -0.34
N SER A 192 8.77 -13.17 -0.41
CA SER A 192 7.52 -13.37 0.35
C SER A 192 6.26 -13.09 -0.48
N THR A 193 5.20 -13.88 -0.35
CA THR A 193 3.88 -13.58 -0.96
C THR A 193 3.13 -12.48 -0.21
N GLU A 194 3.76 -11.91 0.82
CA GLU A 194 3.21 -10.81 1.59
C GLU A 194 3.39 -9.48 0.86
N LYS A 195 2.29 -8.74 0.82
CA LYS A 195 2.23 -7.40 0.24
C LYS A 195 3.06 -6.44 1.09
N ILE A 196 3.76 -5.52 0.44
CA ILE A 196 4.52 -4.49 1.16
C ILE A 196 3.59 -3.57 1.97
N ALA A 197 4.07 -3.07 3.10
CA ALA A 197 3.29 -2.26 4.04
C ALA A 197 2.60 -1.04 3.40
N SER A 198 3.24 -0.40 2.43
CA SER A 198 2.66 0.73 1.70
C SER A 198 1.45 0.33 0.86
N MET A 199 1.48 -0.86 0.25
CA MET A 199 0.34 -1.39 -0.51
C MET A 199 -0.80 -1.81 0.41
N CYS A 200 -0.49 -2.40 1.57
CA CYS A 200 -1.49 -2.68 2.61
C CYS A 200 -2.17 -1.40 3.09
N LEU A 201 -1.41 -0.33 3.37
CA LEU A 201 -1.96 0.96 3.78
C LEU A 201 -2.84 1.58 2.68
N GLN A 202 -2.41 1.53 1.42
CA GLN A 202 -3.23 1.97 0.29
C GLN A 202 -4.54 1.17 0.20
N GLU A 203 -4.49 -0.14 0.38
CA GLU A 203 -5.66 -1.02 0.37
C GLU A 203 -6.61 -0.70 1.55
N ARG A 204 -6.10 -0.51 2.77
CA ARG A 204 -6.88 -0.06 3.94
C ARG A 204 -7.68 1.20 3.61
N ILE A 205 -6.99 2.21 3.09
CA ILE A 205 -7.61 3.49 2.78
C ILE A 205 -8.62 3.33 1.64
N ALA A 206 -8.30 2.58 0.58
CA ALA A 206 -9.23 2.33 -0.53
C ALA A 206 -10.51 1.61 -0.08
N LYS A 207 -10.39 0.59 0.78
CA LYS A 207 -11.54 -0.11 1.38
C LYS A 207 -12.36 0.84 2.26
N ALA A 208 -11.72 1.68 3.05
CA ALA A 208 -12.39 2.70 3.86
C ALA A 208 -13.07 3.82 3.04
N MET A 209 -12.59 4.11 1.82
CA MET A 209 -13.29 4.95 0.83
C MET A 209 -14.57 4.28 0.27
N GLY A 210 -14.79 3.00 0.61
CA GLY A 210 -15.90 2.18 0.17
C GLY A 210 -15.64 1.41 -1.12
N TYR A 211 -14.37 1.33 -1.58
CA TYR A 211 -14.03 0.47 -2.70
C TYR A 211 -13.95 -1.00 -2.28
N ARG A 212 -14.26 -1.88 -3.23
CA ARG A 212 -13.88 -3.30 -3.21
C ARG A 212 -12.63 -3.45 -4.05
N VAL A 213 -11.66 -4.20 -3.56
CA VAL A 213 -10.39 -4.38 -4.24
C VAL A 213 -10.27 -5.82 -4.71
N ILE A 214 -10.34 -6.03 -6.01
CA ILE A 214 -10.10 -7.32 -6.66
C ILE A 214 -8.61 -7.43 -6.90
N GLN A 215 -8.01 -8.41 -6.28
CA GLN A 215 -6.60 -8.68 -6.37
C GLN A 215 -6.36 -9.67 -7.50
N VAL A 216 -5.51 -9.30 -8.46
CA VAL A 216 -5.16 -10.16 -9.59
C VAL A 216 -3.67 -10.47 -9.53
N PRO A 217 -3.28 -11.60 -8.92
CA PRO A 217 -1.86 -11.97 -8.82
C PRO A 217 -1.26 -12.28 -10.18
N HIS A 218 -0.08 -11.72 -10.44
CA HIS A 218 0.65 -11.93 -11.69
C HIS A 218 0.93 -13.42 -11.98
N TRP A 219 1.29 -14.20 -10.96
CA TRP A 219 1.57 -15.64 -11.13
C TRP A 219 0.34 -16.40 -11.60
N HIS A 220 -0.82 -16.14 -11.00
CA HIS A 220 -2.06 -16.80 -11.37
C HIS A 220 -2.51 -16.36 -12.78
N TRP A 221 -2.46 -15.06 -13.06
CA TRP A 221 -2.80 -14.51 -14.37
C TRP A 221 -1.98 -15.13 -15.52
N ASN A 222 -0.69 -15.37 -15.27
CA ASN A 222 0.22 -15.96 -16.25
C ASN A 222 0.02 -17.47 -16.43
N LYS A 223 -0.38 -18.20 -15.38
CA LYS A 223 -0.73 -19.63 -15.48
C LYS A 223 -1.93 -19.85 -16.41
N ILE A 224 -2.90 -18.94 -16.42
CA ILE A 224 -4.06 -19.02 -17.32
C ILE A 224 -3.62 -18.71 -18.76
N LYS A 225 -3.45 -19.75 -19.59
CA LYS A 225 -3.00 -19.62 -20.98
C LYS A 225 -4.10 -19.10 -21.92
N HIS A 226 -5.33 -19.56 -21.74
CA HIS A 226 -6.42 -19.27 -22.66
C HIS A 226 -7.11 -17.94 -22.33
N LYS A 227 -7.33 -17.10 -23.37
CA LYS A 227 -8.01 -15.80 -23.22
C LYS A 227 -9.42 -15.93 -22.61
N ARG A 228 -10.17 -16.95 -23.01
CA ARG A 228 -11.52 -17.22 -22.48
C ARG A 228 -11.51 -17.49 -20.98
N GLN A 229 -10.56 -18.31 -20.51
CA GLN A 229 -10.40 -18.59 -19.07
C GLN A 229 -10.03 -17.34 -18.28
N ARG A 230 -9.20 -16.44 -18.82
CA ARG A 230 -8.90 -15.15 -18.15
C ARG A 230 -10.14 -14.28 -18.00
N ILE A 231 -11.01 -14.26 -19.02
CA ILE A 231 -12.27 -13.52 -18.99
C ILE A 231 -13.20 -14.10 -17.91
N GLU A 232 -13.34 -15.43 -17.85
CA GLU A 232 -14.16 -16.08 -16.81
C GLU A 232 -13.58 -15.87 -15.41
N TYR A 233 -12.26 -15.95 -15.25
CA TYR A 233 -11.58 -15.65 -14.00
C TYR A 233 -11.94 -14.25 -13.49
N ILE A 234 -11.82 -13.22 -14.33
CA ILE A 234 -12.18 -11.85 -13.94
C ILE A 234 -13.68 -11.70 -13.67
N ARG A 235 -14.53 -12.37 -14.44
CA ARG A 235 -15.98 -12.38 -14.20
C ARG A 235 -16.28 -12.94 -12.80
N MET A 236 -15.67 -14.06 -12.43
CA MET A 236 -15.86 -14.70 -11.14
C MET A 236 -15.28 -13.85 -10.00
N SER A 237 -14.04 -13.36 -10.12
CA SER A 237 -13.44 -12.47 -9.12
C SER A 237 -14.29 -11.23 -8.87
N ARG A 238 -14.86 -10.64 -9.93
CA ARG A 238 -15.80 -9.52 -9.81
C ARG A 238 -17.10 -9.91 -9.12
N TYR A 239 -17.66 -11.08 -9.44
CA TYR A 239 -18.86 -11.59 -8.77
C TYR A 239 -18.64 -11.73 -7.26
N TYR A 240 -17.52 -12.31 -6.83
CA TYR A 240 -17.20 -12.46 -5.41
C TYR A 240 -16.98 -11.12 -4.72
N ALA A 241 -16.22 -10.20 -5.29
CA ALA A 241 -16.02 -8.88 -4.70
C ALA A 241 -17.33 -8.09 -4.49
N LEU A 242 -18.37 -8.40 -5.27
CA LEU A 242 -19.69 -7.78 -5.16
C LEU A 242 -20.62 -8.47 -4.15
N LYS A 243 -20.47 -9.79 -3.96
CA LYS A 243 -21.39 -10.59 -3.15
C LYS A 243 -20.83 -10.93 -1.78
N ASP A 244 -19.52 -11.08 -1.66
CA ASP A 244 -18.87 -11.46 -0.43
C ASP A 244 -18.63 -10.23 0.46
N ARG A 245 -19.19 -10.29 1.67
CA ARG A 245 -19.01 -9.21 2.66
C ARG A 245 -17.63 -9.24 3.29
N ARG A 246 -16.91 -10.35 3.25
CA ARG A 246 -15.58 -10.48 3.87
C ARG A 246 -14.50 -9.67 3.15
N GLU A 247 -14.69 -9.45 1.85
CA GLU A 247 -13.85 -8.57 1.02
C GLU A 247 -13.88 -7.08 1.46
N LEU A 248 -14.68 -6.73 2.48
CA LEU A 248 -14.69 -5.42 3.12
C LEU A 248 -13.52 -5.19 4.09
N ALA A 249 -13.04 -6.24 4.75
CA ALA A 249 -11.99 -6.10 5.75
C ALA A 249 -10.62 -5.89 5.06
N PRO A 250 -9.75 -5.01 5.57
CA PRO A 250 -8.40 -4.90 5.06
C PRO A 250 -7.57 -6.15 5.33
N ARG A 251 -6.65 -6.46 4.39
CA ARG A 251 -5.85 -7.69 4.42
C ARG A 251 -4.98 -7.84 5.67
N ASP A 252 -4.44 -6.73 6.18
CA ASP A 252 -3.56 -6.73 7.33
C ASP A 252 -4.26 -6.37 8.64
N ALA A 253 -5.60 -6.46 8.67
CA ALA A 253 -6.33 -6.40 9.92
C ALA A 253 -5.90 -7.55 10.85
N PRO A 254 -5.83 -7.30 12.17
CA PRO A 254 -5.43 -8.33 13.13
C PRO A 254 -6.39 -9.51 13.06
N VAL A 255 -5.82 -10.71 13.11
CA VAL A 255 -6.55 -11.98 13.08
C VAL A 255 -7.38 -12.08 14.36
N ARG A 256 -8.71 -11.94 14.25
CA ARG A 256 -9.62 -12.09 15.41
C ARG A 256 -9.77 -13.54 15.86
N ASP A 257 -9.73 -14.48 14.93
CA ASP A 257 -9.74 -15.92 15.17
C ASP A 257 -8.99 -16.64 14.03
N PRO A 258 -7.91 -17.41 14.32
CA PRO A 258 -7.19 -18.18 13.31
C PRO A 258 -8.05 -19.20 12.57
N ALA A 259 -9.05 -19.80 13.25
CA ALA A 259 -9.92 -20.84 12.68
C ALA A 259 -10.95 -20.27 11.70
N VAL A 260 -11.33 -18.99 11.86
CA VAL A 260 -12.25 -18.29 10.97
C VAL A 260 -11.52 -17.69 9.76
N ASN A 261 -10.28 -17.24 9.95
CA ASN A 261 -9.50 -16.53 8.92
C ASN A 261 -8.89 -17.41 7.83
N GLU A 262 -8.78 -18.74 8.01
CA GLU A 262 -8.27 -19.63 6.95
C GLU A 262 -9.15 -19.61 5.68
N PHE A 263 -10.39 -19.11 5.76
CA PHE A 263 -11.38 -19.16 4.68
C PHE A 263 -11.84 -17.79 4.13
N ASP A 264 -11.29 -16.67 4.61
CA ASP A 264 -12.02 -15.39 4.57
C ASP A 264 -11.79 -14.46 3.36
N TYR A 265 -10.84 -14.74 2.47
CA TYR A 265 -10.66 -13.98 1.23
C TYR A 265 -10.84 -14.87 -0.01
N LEU A 266 -12.07 -15.35 -0.22
CA LEU A 266 -12.36 -16.27 -1.34
C LEU A 266 -11.95 -15.68 -2.70
N GLY A 267 -11.90 -14.36 -2.89
CA GLY A 267 -11.45 -13.76 -4.15
C GLY A 267 -10.02 -14.12 -4.55
N GLU A 268 -9.12 -14.37 -3.59
CA GLU A 268 -7.72 -14.77 -3.80
C GLU A 268 -7.47 -16.26 -3.55
N TYR A 269 -8.19 -16.88 -2.61
CA TYR A 269 -7.94 -18.26 -2.15
C TYR A 269 -8.49 -19.38 -3.02
N PHE A 270 -9.11 -19.09 -4.16
CA PHE A 270 -9.50 -20.15 -5.12
C PHE A 270 -8.34 -21.10 -5.46
N TYR A 271 -7.09 -20.65 -5.27
CA TYR A 271 -5.93 -21.38 -5.72
C TYR A 271 -4.76 -21.35 -4.74
N ARG A 272 -4.98 -21.54 -3.42
CA ARG A 272 -3.87 -21.80 -2.47
C ARG A 272 -2.97 -22.95 -2.96
N LYS A 273 -3.58 -23.94 -3.64
CA LYS A 273 -2.89 -25.03 -4.35
C LYS A 273 -2.04 -24.57 -5.55
N ASP A 274 -2.44 -23.49 -6.22
CA ASP A 274 -1.66 -22.89 -7.30
C ASP A 274 -0.74 -21.77 -6.81
N MET A 275 -0.71 -21.51 -5.50
CA MET A 275 0.28 -20.62 -4.94
C MET A 275 1.64 -21.30 -5.15
N PRO A 276 2.58 -20.61 -5.81
CA PRO A 276 3.92 -21.15 -6.00
C PRO A 276 4.53 -21.54 -4.64
N SER A 277 5.10 -22.76 -4.55
CA SER A 277 5.74 -23.27 -3.33
C SER A 277 7.02 -22.51 -2.95
N SER A 278 7.57 -21.74 -3.89
CA SER A 278 8.74 -20.89 -3.68
C SER A 278 8.64 -19.62 -4.50
N HIS A 279 9.11 -18.52 -3.93
CA HIS A 279 9.15 -17.20 -4.53
C HIS A 279 10.10 -17.11 -5.73
N TRP A 280 11.06 -18.03 -5.82
CA TRP A 280 11.92 -18.20 -6.99
C TRP A 280 11.21 -18.83 -8.18
N SER A 281 10.14 -19.60 -7.94
CA SER A 281 9.32 -20.16 -9.03
C SER A 281 8.47 -19.08 -9.74
N TRP A 282 8.38 -17.88 -9.17
CA TRP A 282 7.75 -16.72 -9.80
C TRP A 282 8.51 -16.22 -11.02
N PHE A 283 9.84 -16.35 -10.95
CA PHE A 283 10.74 -15.68 -11.84
C PHE A 283 11.12 -16.50 -13.04
N GLN A 284 10.84 -17.81 -13.10
CA GLN A 284 11.26 -18.64 -14.23
C GLN A 284 10.85 -17.97 -15.55
N PRO A 285 11.77 -17.26 -16.24
CA PRO A 285 11.56 -17.05 -17.65
C PRO A 285 11.67 -18.47 -18.18
N ARG A 286 10.60 -19.03 -18.77
CA ARG A 286 10.55 -20.44 -19.27
C ARG A 286 11.97 -20.97 -19.40
N TYR A 287 12.45 -21.71 -18.40
CA TYR A 287 13.84 -22.12 -18.40
C TYR A 287 13.96 -23.00 -19.62
N ASP A 288 14.49 -22.43 -20.69
CA ASP A 288 14.59 -23.09 -21.95
C ASP A 288 15.79 -24.00 -21.77
N ALA A 289 15.55 -25.25 -21.39
CA ALA A 289 16.60 -26.23 -21.15
C ALA A 289 17.51 -26.41 -22.38
N SER A 290 17.08 -25.92 -23.55
CA SER A 290 17.90 -25.86 -24.77
C SER A 290 18.95 -24.74 -24.77
N LYS A 291 18.76 -23.67 -23.99
CA LYS A 291 19.75 -22.59 -23.78
C LYS A 291 20.54 -22.88 -22.51
N ARG A 292 21.40 -23.89 -22.57
CA ARG A 292 22.39 -24.15 -21.52
C ARG A 292 23.21 -22.89 -21.27
N ILE A 293 23.37 -22.54 -20.00
CA ILE A 293 24.47 -21.71 -19.53
C ILE A 293 25.76 -22.35 -20.10
N PRO A 294 26.65 -21.60 -20.78
CA PRO A 294 27.88 -22.17 -21.29
C PRO A 294 28.63 -22.84 -20.13
N ALA A 295 29.03 -24.09 -20.33
CA ALA A 295 29.78 -24.83 -19.33
C ALA A 295 30.99 -23.98 -18.91
N SER A 296 31.19 -23.82 -17.61
CA SER A 296 32.43 -23.27 -17.08
C SER A 296 33.56 -24.15 -17.59
N THR A 297 34.25 -23.72 -18.65
CA THR A 297 35.52 -24.28 -19.04
C THR A 297 36.48 -23.95 -17.92
N GLY A 298 36.62 -24.90 -17.01
CA GLY A 298 37.65 -24.86 -16.00
C GLY A 298 39.00 -24.89 -16.70
N LEU A 299 39.73 -23.79 -16.54
CA LEU A 299 41.18 -23.81 -16.53
C LEU A 299 41.56 -23.15 -15.20
N LEU A 300 42.04 -24.01 -14.30
CA LEU A 300 42.90 -23.62 -13.18
C LEU A 300 44.23 -23.11 -13.75
#